data_AF-A0A5N6AGA9-F1
#
_entry.id   AF-A0A5N6AGA9-F1
#
_cell.length_a   1.000
_cell.length_b   1.000
_cell.length_c   1.000
_cell.angle_alpha   90.00
_cell.angle_beta   90.00
_cell.angle_gamma   90.00
#
_symmetry.space_group_name_H-M   'P 1'
#
loop_
_entity.id
_entity.type
_entity.pdbx_description
1 polymer ?
#
loop_
_entity_poly.entity_id
_entity_poly.type
_entity_poly.pdbx_seq_one_letter_code
_entity_poly.pdbx_strand_id
1 'polypeptide(L)'
;MNPPPPNLVAFRPDHAPALTEMFRDYLLEEFDRAAHIAPGLPVGGFLFTLIILENSGQPAGFCSIDPRRCSVELIYIRPEQRRQGLAAAALAYLASTCPEQMRMKGPLTPDGGALARRLRLPVVDWTEEETADGQKFQAEMRRTITGVCRHKQRRNPSRPCRRCFRACFTKVATIAIASYVGPITLAEPPATTPPVQLTHRSGTREPR
;
A
#
# COMPACT_ATOMS: atom_id res chain seq x y z
N MET A 1 2.01 -8.35 24.22
CA MET A 1 1.50 -7.85 22.92
C MET A 1 0.04 -7.52 23.09
N ASN A 2 -0.38 -6.30 22.73
CA ASN A 2 -1.81 -5.93 22.76
C ASN A 2 -2.54 -6.64 21.62
N PRO A 3 -3.77 -7.16 21.82
CA PRO A 3 -4.54 -7.76 20.74
C PRO A 3 -4.82 -6.73 19.63
N PRO A 4 -4.91 -7.15 18.35
CA PRO A 4 -5.36 -6.27 17.29
C PRO A 4 -6.71 -5.66 17.62
N PRO A 5 -6.93 -4.37 17.29
CA PRO A 5 -8.26 -3.83 17.37
C PRO A 5 -9.15 -4.71 16.48
N PRO A 6 -10.39 -4.99 16.91
CA PRO A 6 -11.25 -6.02 16.30
C PRO A 6 -11.57 -5.75 14.82
N ASN A 7 -11.18 -4.59 14.31
CA ASN A 7 -11.39 -4.11 12.97
C ASN A 7 -10.18 -4.30 12.02
N LEU A 8 -9.13 -5.04 12.41
CA LEU A 8 -8.01 -5.36 11.53
C LEU A 8 -7.83 -6.87 11.38
N VAL A 9 -7.93 -7.35 10.14
CA VAL A 9 -7.71 -8.78 9.83
C VAL A 9 -6.69 -8.92 8.70
N ALA A 10 -5.92 -10.01 8.71
CA ALA A 10 -5.03 -10.31 7.60
C ALA A 10 -5.83 -10.53 6.30
N PHE A 11 -5.27 -10.11 5.18
CA PHE A 11 -5.82 -10.44 3.86
C PHE A 11 -5.90 -11.96 3.67
N ARG A 12 -6.99 -12.40 3.05
CA ARG A 12 -7.31 -13.80 2.77
C ARG A 12 -7.99 -13.90 1.41
N PRO A 13 -8.00 -15.08 0.77
CA PRO A 13 -8.62 -15.26 -0.55
C PRO A 13 -10.08 -14.80 -0.65
N ASP A 14 -10.88 -14.97 0.41
CA ASP A 14 -12.27 -14.52 0.47
C ASP A 14 -12.43 -12.99 0.47
N HIS A 15 -11.39 -12.25 0.87
CA HIS A 15 -11.35 -10.78 0.82
C HIS A 15 -10.99 -10.24 -0.57
N ALA A 16 -10.56 -11.09 -1.51
CA ALA A 16 -10.07 -10.65 -2.82
C ALA A 16 -11.05 -9.79 -3.63
N PRO A 17 -12.38 -10.09 -3.67
CA PRO A 17 -13.33 -9.23 -4.35
C PRO A 17 -13.38 -7.82 -3.75
N ALA A 18 -13.44 -7.72 -2.41
CA ALA A 18 -13.50 -6.45 -1.70
C ALA A 18 -12.20 -5.64 -1.86
N LEU A 19 -11.04 -6.30 -1.76
CA LEU A 19 -9.74 -5.65 -1.95
C LEU A 19 -9.57 -5.15 -3.40
N THR A 20 -10.01 -5.93 -4.39
CA THR A 20 -10.00 -5.54 -5.80
C THR A 20 -10.86 -4.29 -6.03
N GLU A 21 -12.06 -4.24 -5.44
CA GLU A 21 -12.95 -3.09 -5.52
C GLU A 21 -12.31 -1.85 -4.88
N MET A 22 -11.82 -1.96 -3.65
CA MET A 22 -11.20 -0.85 -2.93
C MET A 22 -9.94 -0.34 -3.63
N PHE A 23 -9.11 -1.24 -4.16
CA PHE A 23 -7.92 -0.83 -4.91
C PHE A 23 -8.28 -0.13 -6.22
N ARG A 24 -9.29 -0.63 -6.95
CA ARG A 24 -9.83 0.07 -8.12
C ARG A 24 -10.28 1.48 -7.73
N ASP A 25 -11.04 1.63 -6.66
CA ASP A 25 -11.60 2.92 -6.25
C ASP A 25 -10.49 3.90 -5.82
N TYR A 26 -9.48 3.42 -5.09
CA TYR A 26 -8.25 4.18 -4.80
C TYR A 26 -7.59 4.71 -6.09
N LEU A 27 -7.38 3.84 -7.07
CA LEU A 27 -6.75 4.21 -8.33
C LEU A 27 -7.58 5.26 -9.08
N LEU A 28 -8.90 5.19 -9.01
CA LEU A 28 -9.81 6.16 -9.62
C LEU A 28 -9.79 7.52 -8.92
N GLU A 29 -9.81 7.54 -7.59
CA GLU A 29 -9.73 8.77 -6.81
C GLU A 29 -8.41 9.50 -7.08
N GLU A 30 -7.30 8.77 -7.12
CA GLU A 30 -5.99 9.34 -7.39
C GLU A 30 -5.86 9.88 -8.81
N PHE A 31 -6.51 9.22 -9.78
CA PHE A 31 -6.60 9.78 -11.13
C PHE A 31 -7.50 11.01 -11.19
N ASP A 32 -8.64 11.03 -10.51
CA ASP A 32 -9.48 12.23 -10.49
C ASP A 32 -8.75 13.40 -9.79
N ARG A 33 -7.89 13.12 -8.80
CA ARG A 33 -7.09 14.10 -8.05
C ARG A 33 -5.90 14.63 -8.85
N ALA A 34 -5.03 13.74 -9.30
CA ALA A 34 -3.77 14.11 -9.94
C ALA A 34 -3.84 14.00 -11.47
N ALA A 35 -4.68 13.11 -12.01
CA ALA A 35 -4.65 12.63 -13.41
C ALA A 35 -3.39 11.82 -13.76
N HIS A 36 -2.82 11.17 -12.75
CA HIS A 36 -1.66 10.28 -12.84
C HIS A 36 -2.05 8.97 -12.16
N ILE A 37 -1.22 7.94 -12.35
CA ILE A 37 -1.43 6.64 -11.72
C ILE A 37 -0.83 6.67 -10.33
N ALA A 38 -1.60 6.23 -9.34
CA ALA A 38 -1.19 6.25 -7.97
C ALA A 38 -0.02 5.28 -7.71
N PRO A 39 1.00 5.69 -6.96
CA PRO A 39 2.23 4.91 -6.81
C PRO A 39 2.19 3.77 -5.75
N GLY A 40 1.01 3.42 -5.23
CA GLY A 40 0.87 2.42 -4.15
C GLY A 40 0.28 1.09 -4.61
N LEU A 41 0.77 -0.02 -4.05
CA LEU A 41 0.23 -1.36 -4.29
C LEU A 41 -0.45 -1.92 -3.04
N PRO A 42 -1.61 -2.58 -3.17
CA PRO A 42 -2.33 -3.18 -2.06
C PRO A 42 -1.72 -4.52 -1.66
N VAL A 43 -0.99 -5.19 -2.56
CA VAL A 43 -0.38 -6.53 -2.37
C VAL A 43 0.97 -6.57 -3.08
N GLY A 44 1.86 -7.44 -2.62
CA GLY A 44 3.21 -7.61 -3.14
C GLY A 44 3.90 -8.79 -2.44
N GLY A 45 4.86 -9.44 -3.09
CA GLY A 45 5.58 -10.57 -2.46
C GLY A 45 6.34 -10.22 -1.17
N PHE A 46 6.59 -8.92 -0.97
CA PHE A 46 7.21 -8.35 0.24
C PHE A 46 6.22 -7.58 1.11
N LEU A 47 4.94 -7.51 0.74
CA LEU A 47 3.93 -6.74 1.46
C LEU A 47 3.03 -7.62 2.32
N PHE A 48 2.77 -7.16 3.53
CA PHE A 48 1.72 -7.69 4.37
C PHE A 48 0.47 -6.80 4.25
N THR A 49 -0.65 -7.41 3.87
CA THR A 49 -1.90 -6.68 3.61
C THR A 49 -2.92 -6.98 4.69
N LEU A 50 -3.49 -5.92 5.25
CA LEU A 50 -4.55 -5.97 6.24
C LEU A 50 -5.85 -5.40 5.65
N ILE A 51 -6.96 -6.03 5.98
CA ILE A 51 -8.30 -5.51 5.72
C ILE A 51 -8.78 -4.78 6.97
N ILE A 52 -9.31 -3.58 6.76
CA ILE A 52 -9.92 -2.73 7.78
C ILE A 52 -11.42 -2.98 7.74
N LEU A 53 -12.01 -3.42 8.84
CA LEU A 53 -13.43 -3.73 8.95
C LEU A 53 -14.21 -2.60 9.62
N GLU A 54 -15.49 -2.51 9.33
CA GLU A 54 -16.47 -1.79 10.13
C GLU A 54 -16.83 -2.60 11.39
N ASN A 55 -17.56 -1.99 12.32
CA ASN A 55 -18.13 -2.71 13.48
C ASN A 55 -19.11 -3.82 13.06
N SER A 56 -19.68 -3.73 11.86
CA SER A 56 -20.55 -4.74 11.23
C SER A 56 -19.78 -5.95 10.68
N GLY A 57 -18.44 -5.90 10.68
CA GLY A 57 -17.57 -6.91 10.05
C GLY A 57 -17.38 -6.74 8.54
N GLN A 58 -17.96 -5.69 7.93
CA GLN A 58 -17.80 -5.44 6.49
C GLN A 58 -16.47 -4.74 6.17
N PRO A 59 -15.80 -5.03 5.03
CA PRO A 59 -14.58 -4.34 4.62
C PRO A 59 -14.79 -2.84 4.34
N ALA A 60 -14.21 -1.99 5.18
CA ALA A 60 -14.22 -0.52 5.06
C ALA A 60 -12.99 0.03 4.33
N GLY A 61 -11.90 -0.72 4.31
CA GLY A 61 -10.62 -0.27 3.81
C GLY A 61 -9.56 -1.36 3.82
N PHE A 62 -8.34 -0.97 3.45
CA PHE A 62 -7.17 -1.84 3.57
C PHE A 62 -5.92 -1.03 3.89
N CYS A 63 -4.90 -1.74 4.37
CA CYS A 63 -3.57 -1.21 4.61
C CYS A 63 -2.54 -2.22 4.13
N SER A 64 -1.62 -1.83 3.27
CA SER A 64 -0.44 -2.62 2.90
C SER A 64 0.80 -2.08 3.58
N ILE A 65 1.64 -2.98 4.06
CA ILE A 65 2.78 -2.71 4.93
C ILE A 65 3.98 -3.45 4.37
N ASP A 66 5.13 -2.80 4.30
CA ASP A 66 6.42 -3.47 4.17
C ASP A 66 6.97 -3.73 5.58
N PRO A 67 6.92 -4.99 6.07
CA PRO A 67 7.39 -5.31 7.41
C PRO A 67 8.92 -5.23 7.52
N ARG A 68 9.67 -5.33 6.42
CA ARG A 68 11.14 -5.24 6.44
C ARG A 68 11.61 -3.81 6.66
N ARG A 69 10.83 -2.85 6.16
CA ARG A 69 11.11 -1.42 6.28
C ARG A 69 10.33 -0.74 7.41
N CYS A 70 9.46 -1.48 8.08
CA CYS A 70 8.52 -0.94 9.07
C CYS A 70 7.76 0.27 8.51
N SER A 71 7.25 0.14 7.28
CA SER A 71 6.56 1.23 6.56
C SER A 71 5.19 0.82 6.06
N VAL A 72 4.23 1.74 6.20
CA VAL A 72 2.94 1.67 5.52
C VAL A 72 3.13 2.15 4.09
N GLU A 73 2.92 1.26 3.14
CA GLU A 73 3.01 1.54 1.70
C GLU A 73 1.75 2.24 1.19
N LEU A 74 0.59 1.71 1.58
CA LEU A 74 -0.69 2.25 1.16
C LEU A 74 -1.74 2.01 2.24
N ILE A 75 -2.51 3.04 2.56
CA ILE A 75 -3.72 2.92 3.36
C ILE A 75 -4.87 3.59 2.61
N TYR A 76 -5.99 2.89 2.52
CA TYR A 76 -7.19 3.38 1.86
C TYR A 76 -8.43 3.03 2.68
N ILE A 77 -9.31 4.02 2.82
CA ILE A 77 -10.64 3.86 3.41
C ILE A 77 -11.66 4.30 2.36
N ARG A 78 -12.69 3.48 2.14
CA ARG A 78 -13.81 3.81 1.25
C ARG A 78 -14.40 5.17 1.64
N PRO A 79 -14.73 6.06 0.68
CA PRO A 79 -15.24 7.41 0.97
C PRO A 79 -16.35 7.47 2.01
N GLU A 80 -17.31 6.56 1.93
CA GLU A 80 -18.46 6.43 2.82
C GLU A 80 -18.09 6.04 4.25
N GLN A 81 -16.92 5.44 4.47
CA GLN A 81 -16.40 5.04 5.78
C GLN A 81 -15.36 6.00 6.36
N ARG A 82 -15.08 7.12 5.69
CA ARG A 82 -14.10 8.12 6.17
C ARG A 82 -14.62 8.89 7.38
N ARG A 83 -13.70 9.56 8.09
CA ARG A 83 -13.95 10.40 9.28
C ARG A 83 -14.49 9.66 10.52
N GLN A 84 -14.50 8.33 10.49
CA GLN A 84 -14.87 7.49 11.64
C GLN A 84 -13.64 7.04 12.48
N GLY A 85 -12.45 7.56 12.19
CA GLY A 85 -11.23 7.20 12.90
C GLY A 85 -10.59 5.87 12.49
N LEU A 86 -11.17 5.13 11.53
CA LEU A 86 -10.68 3.80 11.10
C LEU A 86 -9.20 3.78 10.72
N ALA A 87 -8.77 4.68 9.82
CA ALA A 87 -7.36 4.78 9.44
C ALA A 87 -6.45 5.15 10.62
N ALA A 88 -6.94 6.01 11.53
CA ALA A 88 -6.15 6.42 12.69
C ALA A 88 -5.97 5.27 13.67
N ALA A 89 -7.03 4.50 13.95
CA ALA A 89 -6.98 3.32 14.78
C ALA A 89 -6.05 2.25 14.19
N ALA A 90 -6.15 2.02 12.87
CA ALA A 90 -5.30 1.05 12.19
C ALA A 90 -3.81 1.43 12.28
N LEU A 91 -3.47 2.68 11.96
CA LEU A 91 -2.09 3.15 12.01
C LEU A 91 -1.54 3.21 13.44
N ALA A 92 -2.34 3.62 14.43
CA ALA A 92 -1.92 3.65 15.83
C ALA A 92 -1.64 2.24 16.35
N TYR A 93 -2.48 1.26 16.00
CA TYR A 93 -2.23 -0.14 16.32
C TYR A 93 -0.91 -0.62 15.71
N LEU A 94 -0.73 -0.43 14.40
CA LEU A 94 0.49 -0.82 13.69
C LEU A 94 1.73 -0.20 14.31
N ALA A 95 1.68 1.09 14.65
CA ALA A 95 2.78 1.79 15.31
C ALA A 95 3.08 1.23 16.70
N SER A 96 2.07 0.79 17.45
CA SER A 96 2.25 0.22 18.79
C SER A 96 2.75 -1.23 18.79
N THR A 97 2.58 -1.96 17.68
CA THR A 97 2.97 -3.36 17.56
C THR A 97 4.21 -3.58 16.69
N CYS A 98 4.65 -2.57 15.96
CA CYS A 98 5.85 -2.64 15.16
C CYS A 98 7.09 -2.71 16.10
N PRO A 99 8.05 -3.61 15.85
CA PRO A 99 9.25 -3.70 16.67
C PRO A 99 10.13 -2.45 16.56
N GLU A 100 10.02 -1.72 15.45
CA GLU A 100 10.70 -0.46 15.20
C GLU A 100 9.70 0.69 15.01
N GLN A 101 10.21 1.92 14.86
CA GLN A 101 9.35 3.06 14.59
C GLN A 101 8.68 2.93 13.23
N MET A 102 7.37 2.66 13.24
CA MET A 102 6.53 2.61 12.04
C MET A 102 6.55 3.95 11.30
N ARG A 103 6.65 3.88 9.98
CA ARG A 103 6.72 5.04 9.07
C ARG A 103 5.60 5.00 8.04
N MET A 104 5.33 6.12 7.40
CA MET A 104 4.48 6.19 6.22
C MET A 104 5.34 6.49 4.99
N LYS A 105 5.14 5.74 3.91
CA LYS A 105 5.82 6.02 2.66
C LYS A 105 5.15 7.17 1.93
N GLY A 106 5.94 8.19 1.57
CA GLY A 106 5.49 9.29 0.72
C GLY A 106 5.32 8.84 -0.74
N PRO A 107 4.97 9.75 -1.67
CA PRO A 107 4.30 11.00 -1.37
C PRO A 107 2.88 10.75 -0.81
N LEU A 108 2.51 11.49 0.23
CA LEU A 108 1.18 11.38 0.85
C LEU A 108 0.19 12.38 0.24
N THR A 109 -1.09 12.03 0.25
CA THR A 109 -2.16 13.01 0.04
C THR A 109 -2.18 14.03 1.20
N PRO A 110 -2.78 15.23 1.03
CA PRO A 110 -2.91 16.20 2.13
C PRO A 110 -3.51 15.59 3.41
N ASP A 111 -4.55 14.77 3.26
CA ASP A 111 -5.21 14.06 4.36
C ASP A 111 -4.29 13.01 4.99
N GLY A 112 -3.55 12.26 4.16
CA GLY A 112 -2.54 11.31 4.64
C GLY A 112 -1.42 11.99 5.44
N GLY A 113 -0.93 13.13 4.96
CA GLY A 113 0.09 13.92 5.65
C GLY A 113 -0.42 14.51 6.97
N ALA A 114 -1.67 14.97 7.02
CA ALA A 114 -2.28 15.44 8.27
C ALA A 114 -2.43 14.29 9.29
N LEU A 115 -2.82 13.11 8.82
CA LEU A 115 -2.93 11.91 9.66
C LEU A 115 -1.57 11.47 10.21
N ALA A 116 -0.54 11.42 9.36
CA ALA A 116 0.84 11.09 9.75
C ALA A 116 1.34 12.02 10.86
N ARG A 117 1.18 13.34 10.69
CA ARG A 117 1.56 14.34 11.71
C ARG A 117 0.82 14.16 13.02
N ARG A 118 -0.50 13.94 12.97
CA ARG A 118 -1.33 13.73 14.18
C ARG A 118 -0.86 12.51 14.98
N LEU A 119 -0.46 11.44 14.29
CA LEU A 119 0.02 10.21 14.90
C LEU A 119 1.54 10.19 15.16
N ARG A 120 2.25 11.29 14.82
CA ARG A 120 3.71 11.41 14.91
C ARG A 120 4.45 10.29 14.16
N LEU A 121 3.90 9.86 13.03
CA LEU A 121 4.54 8.88 12.14
C LEU A 121 5.51 9.62 11.20
N PRO A 122 6.79 9.24 11.16
CA PRO A 122 7.72 9.77 10.17
C PRO A 122 7.24 9.46 8.76
N VAL A 123 7.45 10.41 7.85
CA VAL A 123 7.25 10.18 6.42
C VAL A 123 8.61 9.95 5.80
N VAL A 124 8.75 8.84 5.07
CA VAL A 124 9.95 8.54 4.29
C VAL A 124 9.64 8.71 2.82
N ASP A 125 10.49 9.46 2.14
CA ASP A 125 10.41 9.60 0.70
C ASP A 125 10.85 8.32 0.00
N TRP A 126 10.49 8.22 -1.26
CA TRP A 126 10.93 7.15 -2.13
C TRP A 126 12.43 7.25 -2.35
N THR A 127 13.10 6.11 -2.48
CA THR A 127 14.46 6.11 -3.01
C THR A 127 14.46 6.61 -4.46
N GLU A 128 15.62 7.02 -4.96
CA GLU A 128 15.77 7.42 -6.37
C GLU A 128 15.39 6.26 -7.32
N GLU A 129 15.76 5.03 -6.95
CA GLU A 129 15.41 3.81 -7.68
C GLU A 129 13.89 3.59 -7.72
N GLU A 130 13.22 3.67 -6.57
CA GLU A 130 11.76 3.55 -6.50
C GLU A 130 11.07 4.65 -7.31
N THR A 131 11.61 5.88 -7.26
CA THR A 131 11.11 7.01 -8.04
C THR A 131 11.23 6.73 -9.53
N ALA A 132 12.39 6.25 -9.99
CA ALA A 132 12.62 5.92 -11.38
C ALA A 132 11.70 4.78 -11.86
N ASP A 133 11.53 3.73 -11.06
CA ASP A 133 10.68 2.59 -11.41
C ASP A 133 9.20 2.97 -11.40
N GLY A 134 8.77 3.79 -10.43
CA GLY A 134 7.44 4.39 -10.43
C GLY A 134 7.17 5.21 -11.69
N GLN A 135 8.12 6.04 -12.12
CA GLN A 135 7.99 6.83 -13.35
C GLN A 135 7.92 5.95 -14.60
N LYS A 136 8.74 4.90 -14.70
CA LYS A 136 8.68 3.92 -15.81
C LYS A 136 7.32 3.24 -15.86
N PHE A 137 6.83 2.73 -14.73
CA PHE A 137 5.53 2.08 -14.62
C PHE A 137 4.39 3.03 -15.01
N GLN A 138 4.40 4.27 -14.51
CA GLN A 138 3.42 5.29 -14.87
C GLN A 138 3.44 5.59 -16.37
N ALA A 139 4.63 5.70 -16.98
CA ALA A 139 4.77 5.95 -18.41
C ALA A 139 4.26 4.78 -19.26
N GLU A 140 4.57 3.54 -18.88
CA GLU A 140 4.12 2.33 -19.57
C GLU A 140 2.60 2.18 -19.51
N MET A 141 2.02 2.35 -18.32
CA MET A 141 0.59 2.30 -18.14
C MET A 141 -0.13 3.42 -18.90
N ARG A 142 0.41 4.65 -18.87
CA ARG A 142 -0.13 5.76 -19.68
C ARG A 142 -0.09 5.42 -21.17
N ARG A 143 1.03 4.87 -21.67
CA ARG A 143 1.17 4.44 -23.06
C ARG A 143 0.13 3.38 -23.41
N THR A 144 -0.06 2.38 -22.55
CA THR A 144 -1.06 1.33 -22.73
C THR A 144 -2.48 1.89 -22.82
N ILE A 145 -2.88 2.75 -21.88
CA ILE A 145 -4.25 3.30 -21.85
C ILE A 145 -4.50 4.23 -23.04
N THR A 146 -3.54 5.09 -23.37
CA THR A 146 -3.65 6.01 -24.52
C THR A 146 -3.70 5.25 -25.84
N GLY A 147 -2.96 4.15 -25.98
CA GLY A 147 -2.96 3.29 -27.17
C GLY A 147 -4.31 2.60 -27.43
N VAL A 148 -5.10 2.32 -26.38
CA VAL A 148 -6.43 1.68 -26.51
C VAL A 148 -7.59 2.66 -26.43
N CYS A 149 -7.35 3.92 -26.05
CA CYS A 149 -8.39 4.93 -25.89
C CYS A 149 -8.84 5.47 -27.26
N ARG A 150 -9.95 4.96 -27.78
CA ARG A 150 -10.57 5.46 -29.03
C ARG A 150 -11.22 6.85 -28.89
N HIS A 151 -11.31 7.39 -27.68
CA HIS A 151 -11.91 8.69 -27.42
C HIS A 151 -10.82 9.76 -27.39
N LYS A 152 -10.59 10.45 -28.51
CA LYS A 152 -9.69 11.61 -28.56
C LYS A 152 -10.28 12.72 -27.69
N GLN A 153 -9.64 13.05 -26.56
CA GLN A 153 -10.02 14.27 -25.86
C GLN A 153 -9.60 15.48 -26.71
N ARG A 154 -10.58 16.24 -27.20
CA ARG A 154 -10.37 17.46 -28.02
C ARG A 154 -9.38 18.46 -27.39
N ARG A 155 -9.26 18.49 -26.06
CA ARG A 155 -8.40 19.45 -25.33
C ARG A 155 -7.02 18.92 -24.95
N ASN A 156 -6.82 17.62 -24.83
CA ASN A 156 -5.51 17.05 -24.51
C ASN A 156 -5.37 15.61 -25.01
N PRO A 157 -4.83 15.40 -26.22
CA PRO A 157 -4.64 14.07 -26.80
C PRO A 157 -3.74 13.15 -25.97
N SER A 158 -2.90 13.72 -25.10
CA SER A 158 -1.98 12.97 -24.23
C SER A 158 -2.66 12.43 -22.96
N ARG A 159 -3.93 12.77 -22.72
CA ARG A 159 -4.71 12.30 -21.57
C ARG A 159 -5.77 11.28 -22.00
N PRO A 160 -5.79 10.07 -21.41
CA PRO A 160 -6.87 9.13 -21.66
C PRO A 160 -8.20 9.64 -21.09
N CYS A 161 -9.31 9.31 -21.74
CA CYS A 161 -10.62 9.72 -21.24
C CYS A 161 -10.97 8.96 -19.94
N ARG A 162 -11.68 9.61 -19.02
CA ARG A 162 -12.09 9.03 -17.72
C ARG A 162 -12.77 7.67 -17.86
N ARG A 163 -13.55 7.45 -18.91
CA ARG A 163 -14.21 6.16 -19.21
C ARG A 163 -13.21 5.05 -19.53
N CYS A 164 -12.30 5.27 -20.48
CA CYS A 164 -11.28 4.27 -20.85
C CYS A 164 -10.30 4.02 -19.71
N PHE A 165 -9.99 5.08 -18.98
CA PHE A 165 -9.14 5.01 -17.80
C PHE A 165 -9.78 4.14 -16.70
N ARG A 166 -11.07 4.35 -16.40
CA ARG A 166 -11.85 3.50 -15.49
C ARG A 166 -11.85 2.04 -15.89
N ALA A 167 -12.11 1.75 -17.16
CA ALA A 167 -12.13 0.37 -17.65
C ALA A 167 -10.77 -0.33 -17.54
N CYS A 168 -9.66 0.41 -17.73
CA CYS A 168 -8.32 -0.13 -17.57
C CYS A 168 -8.04 -0.48 -16.10
N PHE A 169 -8.38 0.41 -15.15
CA PHE A 169 -8.09 0.20 -13.75
C PHE A 169 -8.87 -0.91 -13.07
N THR A 170 -10.08 -1.19 -13.55
CA THR A 170 -10.76 -2.44 -13.17
C THR A 170 -9.88 -3.65 -13.52
N LYS A 171 -9.33 -3.71 -14.74
CA LYS A 171 -8.47 -4.83 -15.15
C LYS A 171 -7.16 -4.88 -14.36
N VAL A 172 -6.52 -3.73 -14.16
CA VAL A 172 -5.27 -3.62 -13.38
C VAL A 172 -5.49 -4.12 -11.96
N ALA A 173 -6.54 -3.65 -11.28
CA ALA A 173 -6.84 -4.08 -9.92
C ALA A 173 -7.11 -5.59 -9.87
N THR A 174 -7.91 -6.12 -10.80
CA THR A 174 -8.18 -7.56 -10.86
C THR A 174 -6.90 -8.37 -11.07
N ILE A 175 -6.04 -8.00 -12.03
CA ILE A 175 -4.79 -8.73 -12.31
C ILE A 175 -3.84 -8.64 -11.11
N ALA A 176 -3.67 -7.44 -10.54
CA ALA A 176 -2.76 -7.21 -9.43
C ALA A 176 -3.13 -8.06 -8.20
N ILE A 177 -4.42 -8.19 -7.89
CA ILE A 177 -4.89 -9.00 -6.75
C ILE A 177 -4.91 -10.50 -7.08
N ALA A 178 -5.36 -10.90 -8.27
CA ALA A 178 -5.52 -12.31 -8.64
C ALA A 178 -4.21 -13.10 -8.54
N SER A 179 -3.07 -12.48 -8.83
CA SER A 179 -1.74 -13.08 -8.68
C SER A 179 -1.41 -13.53 -7.25
N TYR A 180 -2.16 -13.08 -6.25
CA TYR A 180 -1.95 -13.36 -4.82
C TYR A 180 -3.11 -14.17 -4.19
N VAL A 181 -4.06 -14.63 -5.00
CA VAL A 181 -5.29 -15.33 -4.56
C VAL A 181 -5.37 -16.76 -5.13
N GLY A 182 -4.36 -17.19 -5.92
CA GLY A 182 -4.20 -18.58 -6.32
C GLY A 182 -4.01 -19.51 -5.10
N PRO A 183 -4.02 -20.85 -5.29
CA PRO A 183 -3.77 -21.79 -4.20
C PRO A 183 -2.41 -21.46 -3.57
N ILE A 184 -2.46 -20.82 -2.40
CA ILE A 184 -1.30 -20.60 -1.55
C ILE A 184 -0.99 -21.98 -0.99
N THR A 185 -0.13 -22.74 -1.67
CA THR A 185 0.74 -23.66 -0.94
C THR A 185 1.48 -22.76 0.03
N LEU A 186 1.17 -22.85 1.32
CA LEU A 186 1.99 -22.25 2.36
C LEU A 186 3.36 -22.91 2.21
N ALA A 187 4.23 -22.36 1.37
CA ALA A 187 5.64 -22.58 1.51
C ALA A 187 5.93 -22.16 2.94
N GLU A 188 6.35 -23.13 3.75
CA GLU A 188 6.79 -22.86 5.11
C GLU A 188 7.67 -21.62 5.10
N PRO A 189 7.55 -20.72 6.09
CA PRO A 189 8.53 -19.67 6.24
C PRO A 189 9.92 -20.32 6.16
N PRO A 190 10.87 -19.78 5.37
CA PRO A 190 12.19 -20.38 5.27
C PRO A 190 12.69 -20.62 6.69
N ALA A 191 13.02 -21.88 6.99
CA ALA A 191 13.45 -22.31 8.30
C ALA A 191 14.42 -21.26 8.86
N THR A 192 14.02 -20.68 9.99
CA THR A 192 14.79 -19.76 10.84
C THR A 192 16.21 -19.52 10.34
N THR A 193 16.47 -18.33 9.80
CA THR A 193 17.85 -17.84 9.71
C THR A 193 18.47 -18.00 11.11
N PRO A 194 19.60 -18.72 11.25
CA PRO A 194 20.24 -18.84 12.54
C PRO A 194 20.57 -17.43 13.07
N PRO A 195 20.46 -17.21 14.39
CA PRO A 195 20.79 -15.92 14.97
C PRO A 195 22.21 -15.52 14.55
N VAL A 196 22.33 -14.32 13.98
CA VAL A 196 23.63 -13.70 13.71
C VAL A 196 24.36 -13.60 15.04
N GLN A 197 25.41 -14.40 15.22
CA GLN A 197 26.32 -14.25 16.34
C GLN A 197 27.04 -12.91 16.18
N LEU A 198 26.60 -11.91 16.93
CA LEU A 198 27.36 -10.69 17.15
C LEU A 198 28.63 -11.05 17.92
N THR A 199 29.71 -11.29 17.19
CA THR A 199 31.05 -11.38 17.79
C THR A 199 31.43 -10.00 18.30
N HIS A 200 31.33 -9.81 19.61
CA HIS A 200 31.94 -8.69 20.30
C HIS A 200 33.46 -8.73 20.07
N ARG A 201 33.96 -7.92 19.13
CA ARG A 201 35.38 -7.56 19.09
C ARG A 201 35.66 -6.57 20.23
N SER A 202 36.03 -7.10 21.38
CA SER A 202 36.67 -6.34 22.45
C SER A 202 38.05 -5.89 21.97
N GLY A 203 38.12 -4.68 21.42
CA GLY A 203 39.39 -4.01 21.14
C GLY A 203 39.98 -3.47 22.44
N THR A 204 40.92 -4.21 23.02
CA THR A 204 41.83 -3.73 24.06
C THR A 204 42.73 -2.62 23.47
N ARG A 205 42.60 -1.40 24.00
CA ARG A 205 43.61 -0.34 23.84
C ARG A 205 44.79 -0.65 24.77
N GLU A 206 45.98 -0.78 24.21
CA GLU A 206 47.22 -0.70 24.96
C GLU A 206 47.46 0.74 25.46
N PRO A 207 47.97 0.93 26.69
CA PRO A 207 48.47 2.23 27.13
C PRO A 207 49.92 2.45 26.66
N ARG A 208 50.24 3.70 26.35
CA ARG A 208 51.62 4.21 26.32
C ARG A 208 52.00 4.72 27.70
#